data_AF-A0AA97FEK2-F1
#
_entry.id   AF-A0AA97FEK2-F1
#
_cell.length_a   1.000
_cell.length_b   1.000
_cell.length_c   1.000
_cell.angle_alpha   90.00
_cell.angle_beta   90.00
_cell.angle_gamma   90.00
#
_symmetry.space_group_name_H-M   'P 1'
#
loop_
_entity.id
_entity.type
_entity.pdbx_description
1 polymer ?
#
loop_
_entity_poly.entity_id
_entity_poly.type
_entity_poly.pdbx_seq_one_letter_code
_entity_poly.pdbx_strand_id
1 'polypeptide(L)'
;MLNVAVIGPSALVAGMTVKNRGTKAKTEAEKHRTDVEIEIVKLDAQNELLRAVNARANELDHILIRLTDDATVSMDTLESEPFDMERHAERLQRALILVKAVRDVATAPVADEQGNLDQQTEELVLKYRNTSKETADGY
;
A
#
# COMPACT_ATOMS: atom_id res chain seq x y z
N MET A 1 15.77 -21.33 81.53
CA MET A 1 16.19 -20.09 80.85
C MET A 1 15.90 -20.27 79.36
N LEU A 2 14.95 -19.51 78.81
CA LEU A 2 14.58 -19.55 77.39
C LEU A 2 15.32 -18.38 76.71
N ASN A 3 16.35 -18.66 75.93
CA ASN A 3 17.10 -17.64 75.22
C ASN A 3 16.45 -17.41 73.85
N VAL A 4 15.50 -16.47 73.78
CA VAL A 4 14.95 -15.99 72.50
C VAL A 4 16.09 -15.25 71.80
N ALA A 5 16.71 -15.93 70.83
CA ALA A 5 17.66 -15.30 69.94
C ALA A 5 16.92 -14.24 69.11
N VAL A 6 17.12 -12.98 69.47
CA VAL A 6 16.73 -11.81 68.68
C VAL A 6 17.55 -11.85 67.39
N ILE A 7 16.99 -12.47 66.35
CA ILE A 7 17.46 -12.33 64.98
C ILE A 7 17.10 -10.90 64.57
N GLY A 8 18.09 -10.01 64.63
CA GLY A 8 17.91 -8.58 64.50
C GLY A 8 17.37 -8.11 63.14
N PRO A 9 16.98 -6.82 63.03
CA PRO A 9 16.38 -6.21 61.84
C PRO A 9 17.24 -6.26 60.56
N SER A 10 18.50 -6.69 60.64
CA SER A 10 19.45 -6.70 59.52
C SER A 10 19.09 -7.68 58.40
N ALA A 11 18.45 -8.82 58.70
CA ALA A 11 17.98 -9.76 57.67
C ALA A 11 16.84 -9.18 56.80
N LEU A 12 15.99 -8.31 57.36
CA LEU A 12 14.87 -7.68 56.66
C LEU A 12 15.34 -6.63 55.64
N VAL A 13 16.43 -5.91 55.91
CA VAL A 13 17.00 -4.88 55.01
C VAL A 13 17.63 -5.51 53.76
N ALA A 14 18.28 -6.67 53.90
CA ALA A 14 18.79 -7.43 52.77
C ALA A 14 17.65 -8.03 51.91
N GLY A 15 16.59 -8.56 52.55
CA GLY A 15 15.42 -9.08 51.84
C GLY A 15 14.61 -8.03 51.07
N MET A 16 14.46 -6.81 51.62
CA MET A 16 13.73 -5.72 50.95
C MET A 16 14.47 -5.15 49.75
N THR A 17 15.80 -5.01 49.80
CA THR A 17 16.58 -4.44 48.68
C THR A 17 16.63 -5.39 47.48
N VAL A 18 16.74 -6.70 47.70
CA VAL A 18 16.67 -7.72 46.63
C VAL A 18 15.27 -7.79 46.05
N LYS A 19 14.21 -7.77 46.88
CA LYS A 19 12.82 -7.77 46.42
C LYS A 19 12.52 -6.54 45.55
N ASN A 20 12.95 -5.35 45.96
CA ASN A 20 12.73 -4.10 45.21
C ASN A 20 13.50 -4.04 43.88
N ARG A 21 14.72 -4.62 43.80
CA ARG A 21 15.46 -4.74 42.54
C ARG A 21 14.80 -5.75 41.59
N GLY A 22 14.30 -6.87 42.11
CA GLY A 22 13.59 -7.88 41.33
C GLY A 22 12.25 -7.38 40.77
N THR A 23 11.44 -6.67 41.58
CA THR A 23 10.21 -6.04 41.08
C THR A 23 10.51 -4.94 40.06
N LYS A 24 11.52 -4.11 40.29
CA LYS A 24 11.91 -3.07 39.31
C LYS A 24 12.36 -3.68 37.98
N ALA A 25 13.21 -4.70 38.01
CA ALA A 25 13.64 -5.40 36.79
C ALA A 25 12.47 -6.06 36.06
N LYS A 26 11.52 -6.65 36.81
CA LYS A 26 10.30 -7.22 36.23
C LYS A 26 9.42 -6.14 35.57
N THR A 27 9.21 -5.01 36.23
CA THR A 27 8.45 -3.88 35.67
C THR A 27 9.15 -3.27 34.46
N GLU A 28 10.48 -3.14 34.47
CA GLU A 28 11.26 -2.69 33.32
C GLU A 28 11.15 -3.67 32.15
N ALA A 29 11.21 -4.98 32.41
CA ALA A 29 11.03 -6.01 31.39
C ALA A 29 9.59 -6.02 30.83
N GLU A 30 8.57 -5.86 31.67
CA GLU A 30 7.17 -5.73 31.24
C GLU A 30 6.98 -4.48 30.38
N LYS A 31 7.59 -3.34 30.75
CA LYS A 31 7.57 -2.13 29.93
C LYS A 31 8.23 -2.35 28.57
N HIS A 32 9.42 -2.95 28.53
CA HIS A 32 10.10 -3.25 27.27
C HIS A 32 9.28 -4.20 26.40
N ARG A 33 8.62 -5.19 27.00
CA ARG A 33 7.70 -6.08 26.28
C ARG A 33 6.55 -5.30 25.66
N THR A 34 5.91 -4.41 26.42
CA THR A 34 4.84 -3.55 25.90
C THR A 34 5.33 -2.65 24.78
N ASP A 35 6.51 -2.04 24.93
CA ASP A 35 7.11 -1.18 23.91
C ASP A 35 7.36 -1.98 22.62
N VAL A 36 7.90 -3.20 22.72
CA VAL A 36 8.10 -4.09 21.58
C VAL A 36 6.77 -4.48 20.93
N GLU A 37 5.74 -4.80 21.71
CA GLU A 37 4.41 -5.17 21.20
C GLU A 37 3.77 -4.01 20.43
N ILE A 38 3.91 -2.77 20.91
CA ILE A 38 3.46 -1.57 20.19
C ILE A 38 4.21 -1.41 18.87
N GLU A 39 5.53 -1.59 18.85
CA GLU A 39 6.31 -1.46 17.62
C GLU A 39 6.00 -2.58 16.61
N ILE A 40 5.71 -3.81 17.06
CA ILE A 40 5.22 -4.89 16.19
C ILE A 40 3.91 -4.49 15.51
N VAL A 41 2.94 -4.00 16.28
CA VAL A 41 1.65 -3.54 15.73
C VAL A 41 1.83 -2.43 14.71
N LYS A 42 2.77 -1.49 14.93
CA LYS A 42 3.09 -0.45 13.95
C LYS A 42 3.70 -1.01 12.68
N LEU A 43 4.63 -1.96 12.79
CA LEU A 43 5.25 -2.62 11.64
C LEU A 43 4.23 -3.42 10.83
N ASP A 44 3.31 -4.12 11.50
CA ASP A 44 2.23 -4.86 10.84
C ASP A 44 1.33 -3.91 10.04
N ALA A 45 0.95 -2.77 10.63
CA ALA A 45 0.16 -1.75 9.93
C ALA A 45 0.88 -1.18 8.69
N GLN A 46 2.20 -0.92 8.80
CA GLN A 46 3.01 -0.45 7.68
C GLN A 46 3.15 -1.52 6.58
N ASN A 47 3.33 -2.79 6.95
CA ASN A 47 3.40 -3.89 6.01
C ASN A 47 2.10 -4.05 5.22
N GLU A 48 0.95 -3.94 5.89
CA GLU A 48 -0.34 -3.99 5.20
C GLU A 48 -0.54 -2.80 4.26
N LEU A 49 -0.05 -1.61 4.63
CA LEU A 49 -0.07 -0.46 3.72
C LEU A 49 0.80 -0.68 2.47
N LEU A 50 2.03 -1.20 2.65
CA LEU A 50 2.92 -1.52 1.53
C LEU A 50 2.32 -2.59 0.61
N ARG A 51 1.64 -3.59 1.17
CA ARG A 51 0.90 -4.60 0.40
C ARG A 51 -0.21 -3.97 -0.43
N ALA A 52 -0.97 -3.04 0.16
CA ALA A 52 -2.04 -2.35 -0.53
C ALA A 52 -1.50 -1.48 -1.68
N VAL A 53 -0.42 -0.72 -1.45
CA VAL A 53 0.27 0.06 -2.49
C VAL A 53 0.77 -0.85 -3.63
N ASN A 54 1.39 -1.98 -3.29
CA ASN A 54 1.85 -2.94 -4.28
C ASN A 54 0.69 -3.56 -5.09
N ALA A 55 -0.44 -3.85 -4.44
CA ALA A 55 -1.63 -4.33 -5.13
C ALA A 55 -2.17 -3.29 -6.12
N ARG A 56 -2.26 -2.02 -5.71
CA ARG A 56 -2.70 -0.92 -6.59
C ARG A 56 -1.72 -0.69 -7.75
N ALA A 57 -0.41 -0.79 -7.50
CA ALA A 57 0.60 -0.72 -8.56
C ALA A 57 0.38 -1.79 -9.63
N ASN A 58 0.14 -3.04 -9.22
CA ASN A 58 -0.12 -4.14 -10.14
C ASN A 58 -1.43 -3.96 -10.92
N GLU A 59 -2.49 -3.43 -10.27
CA GLU A 59 -3.75 -3.12 -10.97
C GLU A 59 -3.53 -2.07 -12.08
N LEU A 60 -2.80 -1.00 -11.79
CA LEU A 60 -2.50 0.04 -12.76
C LEU A 60 -1.56 -0.45 -13.87
N ASP A 61 -0.58 -1.30 -13.55
CA ASP A 61 0.31 -1.92 -14.53
C ASP A 61 -0.46 -2.77 -15.54
N HIS A 62 -1.37 -3.64 -15.07
CA HIS A 62 -2.23 -4.42 -15.95
C HIS A 62 -3.14 -3.56 -16.83
N ILE A 63 -3.70 -2.48 -16.29
CA ILE A 63 -4.51 -1.54 -17.06
C ILE A 63 -3.66 -0.84 -18.12
N LEU A 64 -2.46 -0.38 -17.74
CA LEU A 64 -1.55 0.34 -18.61
C LEU A 64 -1.07 -0.52 -19.79
N ILE A 65 -0.69 -1.78 -19.53
CA ILE A 65 -0.30 -2.74 -20.57
C ILE A 65 -1.41 -2.87 -21.61
N ARG A 66 -2.64 -3.14 -21.18
CA ARG A 66 -3.78 -3.29 -22.10
C ARG A 66 -4.07 -2.01 -22.87
N LEU A 67 -4.09 -0.84 -22.22
CA LEU A 67 -4.33 0.42 -22.90
C LEU A 67 -3.24 0.74 -23.92
N THR A 68 -1.99 0.37 -23.62
CA THR A 68 -0.85 0.54 -24.53
C THR A 68 -1.00 -0.36 -25.75
N ASP A 69 -1.36 -1.63 -25.55
CA ASP A 69 -1.64 -2.57 -26.66
C ASP A 69 -2.79 -2.07 -27.54
N ASP A 70 -3.91 -1.65 -26.94
CA ASP A 70 -5.06 -1.11 -27.66
C ASP A 70 -4.71 0.17 -28.43
N ALA A 71 -3.92 1.06 -27.82
CA ALA A 71 -3.44 2.29 -28.46
C ALA A 71 -2.55 1.97 -29.66
N THR A 72 -1.59 1.06 -29.52
CA THR A 72 -0.71 0.62 -30.61
C THR A 72 -1.52 0.07 -31.77
N VAL A 73 -2.44 -0.86 -31.52
CA VAL A 73 -3.31 -1.43 -32.57
C VAL A 73 -4.13 -0.34 -33.27
N SER A 74 -4.67 0.62 -32.51
CA SER A 74 -5.45 1.72 -33.09
C SER A 74 -4.60 2.66 -33.94
N MET A 75 -3.35 2.91 -33.54
CA MET A 75 -2.40 3.75 -34.30
C MET A 75 -1.94 3.01 -35.57
N ASP A 76 -1.56 1.73 -35.47
CA ASP A 76 -1.19 0.90 -36.62
C ASP A 76 -2.31 0.87 -37.68
N THR A 77 -3.56 0.78 -37.23
CA THR A 77 -4.73 0.83 -38.12
C THR A 77 -4.87 2.19 -38.80
N LEU A 78 -4.64 3.29 -38.07
CA LEU A 78 -4.71 4.65 -38.60
C LEU A 78 -3.60 4.90 -39.65
N GLU A 79 -2.42 4.31 -39.44
CA GLU A 79 -1.23 4.48 -40.29
C GLU A 79 -1.15 3.49 -41.46
N SER A 80 -2.06 2.50 -41.50
CA SER A 80 -2.07 1.45 -42.53
C SER A 80 -2.31 1.95 -43.96
N GLU A 81 -2.84 3.16 -44.11
CA GLU A 81 -3.12 3.80 -45.40
C GLU A 81 -2.94 5.32 -45.30
N PRO A 82 -2.74 6.04 -46.42
CA PRO A 82 -2.67 7.51 -46.40
C PRO A 82 -3.90 8.12 -45.72
N PHE A 83 -3.66 9.01 -44.76
CA PHE A 83 -4.72 9.58 -43.95
C PHE A 83 -5.67 10.47 -44.79
N ASP A 84 -6.97 10.20 -44.69
CA ASP A 84 -8.05 11.00 -45.24
C ASP A 84 -9.00 11.37 -44.08
N MET A 85 -9.21 12.67 -43.89
CA MET A 85 -9.99 13.16 -42.75
C MET A 85 -11.47 12.75 -42.80
N GLU A 86 -12.08 12.74 -43.99
CA GLU A 86 -13.50 12.37 -44.11
C GLU A 86 -13.72 10.88 -43.83
N ARG A 87 -12.71 10.05 -44.13
CA ARG A 87 -12.80 8.60 -43.97
C ARG A 87 -12.29 8.09 -42.62
N HIS A 88 -11.29 8.76 -42.04
CA HIS A 88 -10.54 8.23 -40.90
C HIS A 88 -10.70 9.05 -39.62
N ALA A 89 -11.58 10.06 -39.59
CA ALA A 89 -11.83 10.87 -38.39
C ALA A 89 -12.15 10.02 -37.15
N GLU A 90 -12.96 8.97 -37.28
CA GLU A 90 -13.29 8.08 -36.16
C GLU A 90 -12.08 7.27 -35.67
N ARG A 91 -11.25 6.78 -36.60
CA ARG A 91 -10.01 6.06 -36.26
C ARG A 91 -9.03 6.96 -35.52
N LEU A 92 -8.89 8.22 -35.99
CA LEU A 92 -8.07 9.23 -35.34
C LEU A 92 -8.61 9.55 -33.94
N GLN A 93 -9.92 9.74 -33.80
CA GLN A 93 -10.54 10.02 -32.50
C GLN A 93 -10.30 8.86 -31.52
N ARG A 94 -10.47 7.61 -31.96
CA ARG A 94 -10.21 6.42 -31.14
C ARG A 94 -8.75 6.36 -30.69
N ALA A 95 -7.80 6.55 -31.59
CA ALA A 95 -6.37 6.57 -31.26
C ALA A 95 -6.05 7.66 -30.22
N LEU A 96 -6.60 8.88 -30.39
CA LEU A 96 -6.39 9.98 -29.45
C LEU A 96 -6.98 9.70 -28.06
N ILE A 97 -8.16 9.08 -27.99
CA ILE A 97 -8.78 8.68 -26.71
C ILE A 97 -7.90 7.65 -26.00
N LEU A 98 -7.39 6.65 -26.72
CA LEU A 98 -6.53 5.60 -26.16
C LEU A 98 -5.19 6.15 -25.69
N VAL A 99 -4.53 7.01 -26.47
CA VAL A 99 -3.28 7.67 -26.07
C VAL A 99 -3.50 8.54 -24.82
N LYS A 100 -4.64 9.24 -24.74
CA LYS A 100 -5.01 9.97 -23.51
C LYS A 100 -5.18 9.03 -22.32
N ALA A 101 -5.87 7.90 -22.50
CA ALA A 101 -6.05 6.91 -21.44
C ALA A 101 -4.72 6.33 -20.95
N VAL A 102 -3.79 6.01 -21.86
CA VAL A 102 -2.43 5.58 -21.52
C VAL A 102 -1.73 6.65 -20.67
N ARG A 103 -1.78 7.91 -21.08
CA ARG A 103 -1.20 9.02 -20.32
C ARG A 103 -1.82 9.17 -18.94
N ASP A 104 -3.15 9.13 -18.84
CA ASP A 104 -3.88 9.27 -17.58
C ASP A 104 -3.41 8.21 -16.57
N VAL A 105 -3.26 6.95 -17.00
CA VAL A 105 -2.81 5.84 -16.13
C VAL A 105 -1.31 5.90 -15.86
N ALA A 106 -0.47 6.17 -16.88
CA ALA A 106 0.99 6.20 -16.73
C ALA A 106 1.50 7.32 -15.82
N THR A 107 0.73 8.39 -15.67
CA THR A 107 1.08 9.54 -14.83
C THR A 107 0.41 9.52 -13.46
N ALA A 108 -0.41 8.50 -13.17
CA ALA A 108 -1.14 8.41 -11.92
C ALA A 108 -0.20 8.03 -10.76
N PRO A 109 -0.13 8.84 -9.68
CA PRO A 109 0.64 8.48 -8.50
C PRO A 109 -0.01 7.29 -7.79
N VAL A 110 0.74 6.23 -7.52
CA VAL A 110 0.21 5.04 -6.80
C VAL A 110 0.03 5.32 -5.31
N ALA A 111 0.90 6.17 -4.75
CA ALA A 111 0.91 6.55 -3.36
C ALA A 111 1.10 8.06 -3.19
N ASP A 112 0.55 8.61 -2.11
CA ASP A 112 0.72 10.01 -1.71
C ASP A 112 2.12 10.27 -1.10
N GLU A 113 2.39 11.53 -0.74
CA GLU A 113 3.65 11.93 -0.11
C GLU A 113 3.90 11.25 1.25
N GLN A 114 2.85 10.73 1.89
CA GLN A 114 2.90 10.03 3.16
C GLN A 114 2.99 8.50 2.98
N GLY A 115 2.98 8.00 1.74
CA GLY A 115 3.03 6.58 1.41
C GLY A 115 1.67 5.87 1.51
N ASN A 116 0.57 6.60 1.69
CA ASN A 116 -0.77 6.01 1.62
C ASN A 116 -1.22 5.83 0.17
N LEU A 117 -2.25 5.02 -0.05
CA LEU A 117 -2.86 4.89 -1.38
C LEU A 117 -3.43 6.22 -1.86
N ASP A 118 -3.10 6.59 -3.09
CA ASP A 118 -3.68 7.77 -3.72
C ASP A 118 -5.12 7.49 -4.16
N GLN A 119 -6.08 8.29 -3.68
CA GLN A 119 -7.51 8.12 -3.99
C GLN A 119 -7.82 8.30 -5.49
N GLN A 120 -7.06 9.11 -6.22
CA GLN A 120 -7.30 9.35 -7.65
C GLN A 120 -7.11 8.08 -8.47
N THR A 121 -6.27 7.15 -8.00
CA THR A 121 -6.05 5.88 -8.68
C THR A 121 -7.25 4.94 -8.60
N GLU A 122 -8.12 5.09 -7.60
CA GLU A 122 -9.33 4.27 -7.49
C GLU A 122 -10.32 4.59 -8.62
N GLU A 123 -10.52 5.87 -8.91
CA GLU A 123 -11.35 6.32 -10.02
C GLU A 123 -10.79 5.87 -11.37
N LEU A 124 -9.47 5.94 -11.56
CA LEU A 124 -8.81 5.47 -12.78
C LEU A 124 -8.96 3.96 -12.97
N VAL A 125 -8.80 3.17 -11.89
CA VAL A 125 -9.05 1.74 -11.93
C VAL A 125 -10.49 1.48 -12.33
N LEU A 126 -11.48 2.10 -11.68
CA LEU A 126 -12.90 1.91 -12.01
C LEU A 126 -13.21 2.28 -13.46
N LYS A 127 -12.70 3.44 -13.91
CA LYS A 127 -12.94 3.95 -15.26
C LYS A 127 -12.41 3.01 -16.33
N TYR A 128 -11.19 2.50 -16.18
CA TYR A 128 -10.56 1.73 -17.24
C TYR A 128 -10.66 0.21 -17.07
N ARG A 129 -11.10 -0.32 -15.92
CA ARG A 129 -11.24 -1.77 -15.69
C ARG A 129 -12.09 -2.47 -16.76
N ASN A 130 -13.17 -1.83 -17.23
CA ASN A 130 -14.20 -2.44 -18.08
C ASN A 130 -14.41 -1.79 -19.46
N THR A 131 -13.67 -0.75 -19.84
CA THR A 131 -13.90 -0.01 -21.11
C THR A 131 -13.69 -0.85 -22.39
N SER A 132 -13.11 -2.06 -22.28
CA SER A 132 -13.03 -3.00 -23.41
C SER A 132 -14.34 -3.78 -23.68
N LYS A 133 -15.35 -3.74 -22.79
CA LYS A 133 -16.65 -4.42 -23.05
C LYS A 133 -17.63 -3.55 -23.83
N GLU A 134 -17.62 -2.24 -23.60
CA GLU A 134 -18.63 -1.35 -24.18
C GLU A 134 -18.36 -1.03 -25.67
N THR A 135 -17.14 -1.26 -26.16
CA THR A 135 -16.79 -1.15 -27.58
C THR A 135 -17.05 -2.43 -28.40
N ALA A 136 -17.47 -3.53 -27.75
CA ALA A 136 -17.79 -4.80 -28.41
C ALA A 136 -19.30 -5.02 -28.62
N ASP A 137 -20.16 -4.31 -27.89
CA ASP A 137 -21.63 -4.49 -27.90
C ASP A 137 -22.39 -3.38 -28.65
N GLY A 138 -21.69 -2.46 -29.31
CA GLY A 138 -22.29 -1.43 -30.16
C GLY A 138 -22.26 -1.81 -31.64
N TYR A 139 -23.15 -2.71 -32.05
CA TYR A 139 -23.52 -2.94 -33.46
C TYR A 139 -24.80 -2.18 -33.80
#